data_AF-A0AAW1K0N3-F1
#
_entry.id   AF-A0AAW1K0N3-F1
#
_cell.length_a   1.000
_cell.length_b   1.000
_cell.length_c   1.000
_cell.angle_alpha   90.00
_cell.angle_beta   90.00
_cell.angle_gamma   90.00
#
_symmetry.space_group_name_H-M   'P 1'
#
loop_
_entity.id
_entity.type
_entity.pdbx_description
1 polymer ?
#
loop_
_entity_poly.entity_id
_entity_poly.type
_entity_poly.pdbx_seq_one_letter_code
_entity_poly.pdbx_strand_id
1 'polypeptide(L)'
;MFITSKNLTSDISRNLLVQFRVGVPEFVWYATLITLTQFSPSALLDTRENGIDHFEDIGPCVIMASPGMMQSGLSRELFESWCTDAKNGVIIAGYCVEGTLAKTILSEPEEITTMVGQKLPLKMSVDYISFSAHTDYQQTSEFIRILKPPHVVLVHGEQNEMSRLKAALQREYEDDPNTTMHLYNPRNTHAVELYFRGEKTAKVMGSLAVDRPKPGNTISGILVKRNFNYHVLAANDLSKYTDMSMTQVMQRQSIHYGGSLSVLRHLITQVAGIIETIEGDKKMRAFNAIDISVENKIISLEWVANPVNDMYADAIVAAVLQADLLDTPIKSSTINAKIDRMHFKECLIEMLQDMFGEDSVPKIFKGEKLYVAVKENRADIDLVNLEVSCPTDETFQQIVQTAVTKLYQSLAPPQIELN
;
A
#
# COMPACT_ATOMS: atom_id res chain seq x y z
N MET A 1 9.35 13.85 -21.35
CA MET A 1 9.31 14.55 -20.05
C MET A 1 9.11 16.03 -20.35
N PHE A 2 7.91 16.56 -20.12
CA PHE A 2 7.67 18.01 -20.13
C PHE A 2 8.22 18.56 -18.82
N ILE A 3 9.27 19.37 -18.88
CA ILE A 3 9.61 20.26 -17.77
C ILE A 3 9.09 21.64 -18.18
N THR A 4 7.77 21.81 -18.09
CA THR A 4 7.19 23.13 -17.91
C THR A 4 7.28 23.44 -16.42
N SER A 5 8.37 24.09 -16.05
CA SER A 5 8.45 24.86 -14.81
C SER A 5 7.31 25.88 -14.84
N LYS A 6 6.26 25.61 -14.05
CA LYS A 6 5.24 26.59 -13.67
C LYS A 6 5.96 27.75 -12.97
N ASN A 7 6.19 28.82 -13.72
CA ASN A 7 6.14 30.22 -13.31
C ASN A 7 6.69 31.03 -14.48
N LEU A 8 5.81 31.48 -15.37
CA LEU A 8 5.87 32.82 -15.94
C LEU A 8 4.53 33.08 -16.65
N THR A 9 3.88 34.12 -16.17
CA THR A 9 2.83 34.90 -16.82
C THR A 9 3.08 35.09 -18.31
N SER A 10 2.01 34.98 -19.11
CA SER A 10 1.80 35.71 -20.36
C SER A 10 3.06 36.05 -21.17
N ASP A 11 3.53 35.14 -22.01
CA ASP A 11 4.22 35.57 -23.24
C ASP A 11 4.11 34.48 -24.30
N ILE A 12 3.12 34.70 -25.17
CA ILE A 12 3.03 34.12 -26.49
C ILE A 12 4.40 34.33 -27.14
N SER A 13 5.00 33.26 -27.66
CA SER A 13 6.16 33.31 -28.54
C SER A 13 5.86 34.25 -29.72
N ARG A 14 6.18 35.53 -29.54
CA ARG A 14 6.03 36.57 -30.56
C ARG A 14 7.17 36.37 -31.55
N ASN A 15 6.90 35.53 -32.54
CA ASN A 15 7.68 35.54 -33.77
C ASN A 15 7.72 36.98 -34.27
N LEU A 16 8.94 37.47 -34.43
CA LEU A 16 9.28 38.87 -34.52
C LEU A 16 9.83 39.05 -35.93
N LEU A 17 9.07 39.71 -36.79
CA LEU A 17 9.25 39.72 -38.24
C LEU A 17 9.88 41.06 -38.63
N VAL A 18 10.99 41.03 -39.37
CA VAL A 18 11.74 42.23 -39.74
C VAL A 18 11.51 42.51 -41.22
N GLN A 19 10.87 43.62 -41.56
CA GLN A 19 10.68 44.07 -42.95
C GLN A 19 11.73 45.13 -43.27
N PHE A 20 12.33 45.04 -44.46
CA PHE A 20 13.38 45.96 -44.90
C PHE A 20 12.99 46.68 -46.18
N ARG A 21 13.45 47.92 -46.33
CA ARG A 21 13.58 48.62 -47.60
C ARG A 21 15.01 49.16 -47.65
N VAL A 22 15.88 48.61 -48.51
CA VAL A 22 17.27 49.10 -48.64
C VAL A 22 17.74 49.03 -50.09
N GLY A 23 18.37 50.12 -50.54
CA GLY A 23 19.21 50.16 -51.73
C GLY A 23 20.68 50.35 -51.34
N VAL A 24 21.56 49.75 -52.16
CA VAL A 24 23.04 49.82 -52.23
C VAL A 24 23.77 48.60 -51.60
N PRO A 25 24.81 48.03 -52.27
CA PRO A 25 25.22 46.64 -52.11
C PRO A 25 26.44 46.42 -51.18
N GLU A 26 26.57 45.15 -50.79
CA GLU A 26 27.67 44.49 -50.05
C GLU A 26 27.86 44.89 -48.58
N PHE A 27 27.52 43.97 -47.66
CA PHE A 27 28.21 43.86 -46.38
C PHE A 27 28.36 42.39 -45.94
N VAL A 28 29.62 42.04 -45.67
CA VAL A 28 30.09 40.82 -45.01
C VAL A 28 29.73 40.90 -43.52
N TRP A 29 29.14 39.86 -42.92
CA TRP A 29 28.83 39.86 -41.49
C TRP A 29 29.48 38.70 -40.74
N TYR A 30 30.40 39.08 -39.84
CA TYR A 30 30.76 38.34 -38.64
C TYR A 30 29.68 38.56 -37.57
N ALA A 31 29.26 37.49 -36.91
CA ALA A 31 28.29 37.53 -35.82
C ALA A 31 28.97 37.95 -34.49
N THR A 32 28.57 39.07 -33.89
CA THR A 32 28.65 39.34 -32.44
C THR A 32 27.72 40.52 -32.14
N LEU A 33 27.00 40.47 -31.00
CA LEU A 33 26.17 41.52 -30.39
C LEU A 33 26.11 42.87 -31.15
N ILE A 34 24.93 43.25 -31.63
CA ILE A 34 24.66 44.63 -32.05
C ILE A 34 24.61 45.51 -30.79
N THR A 35 25.78 45.94 -30.35
CA THR A 35 25.96 47.21 -29.64
C THR A 35 25.47 48.32 -30.56
N LEU A 36 24.30 48.88 -30.25
CA LEU A 36 23.70 50.08 -30.85
C LEU A 36 24.64 51.29 -30.71
N THR A 37 25.64 51.41 -31.60
CA THR A 37 26.53 52.59 -31.61
C THR A 37 26.75 53.21 -32.98
N GLN A 38 26.14 52.71 -34.06
CA GLN A 38 26.35 53.28 -35.40
C GLN A 38 25.11 53.30 -36.32
N PHE A 39 23.90 53.36 -35.78
CA PHE A 39 22.72 53.75 -36.57
C PHE A 39 22.16 55.06 -36.03
N SER A 40 21.81 56.00 -36.93
CA SER A 40 21.18 57.24 -36.50
C SER A 40 19.86 56.90 -35.79
N PRO A 41 19.49 57.61 -34.71
CA PRO A 41 18.42 57.18 -33.80
C PRO A 41 16.99 57.25 -34.39
N SER A 42 16.84 57.58 -35.68
CA SER A 42 15.56 57.94 -36.29
C SER A 42 14.81 56.78 -36.98
N ALA A 43 15.36 55.56 -37.04
CA ALA A 43 14.85 54.53 -37.95
C ALA A 43 14.46 53.18 -37.30
N LEU A 44 14.45 53.07 -35.96
CA LEU A 44 14.06 51.85 -35.24
C LEU A 44 12.85 52.14 -34.33
N LEU A 45 11.66 52.02 -34.90
CA LEU A 45 10.39 52.19 -34.18
C LEU A 45 9.87 50.83 -33.72
N ASP A 46 9.97 50.56 -32.42
CA ASP A 46 9.25 49.48 -31.73
C ASP A 46 7.82 49.98 -31.47
N THR A 47 6.91 49.82 -32.44
CA THR A 47 5.51 50.25 -32.33
C THR A 47 4.73 49.27 -31.47
N ARG A 48 5.02 49.24 -30.16
CA ARG A 48 4.28 48.43 -29.19
C ARG A 48 2.93 49.01 -28.76
N GLU A 49 2.65 50.29 -29.04
CA GLU A 49 1.43 50.95 -28.53
C GLU A 49 0.70 51.89 -29.50
N ASN A 50 1.24 52.24 -30.67
CA ASN A 50 0.62 53.22 -31.57
C ASN A 50 0.36 52.61 -32.96
N GLY A 51 -0.88 52.72 -33.45
CA GLY A 51 -1.29 52.23 -34.78
C GLY A 51 -0.61 52.96 -35.95
N ILE A 52 -0.91 52.52 -37.18
CA ILE A 52 -0.33 53.05 -38.44
C ILE A 52 -0.41 54.57 -38.55
N ASP A 53 -1.40 55.21 -37.91
CA ASP A 53 -1.66 56.65 -37.97
C ASP A 53 -0.52 57.53 -37.42
N HIS A 54 0.49 56.97 -36.74
CA HIS A 54 1.66 57.73 -36.24
C HIS A 54 2.93 57.50 -37.05
N PHE A 55 2.86 56.77 -38.16
CA PHE A 55 4.01 56.48 -39.01
C PHE A 55 3.89 57.21 -40.35
N GLU A 56 4.89 58.03 -40.68
CA GLU A 56 5.04 58.61 -42.01
C GLU A 56 5.90 57.68 -42.88
N ASP A 57 5.28 57.03 -43.87
CA ASP A 57 5.94 56.12 -44.81
C ASP A 57 6.78 56.88 -45.86
N ILE A 58 7.88 57.49 -45.41
CA ILE A 58 8.78 58.29 -46.22
C ILE A 58 10.19 57.68 -46.22
N GLY A 59 10.58 57.12 -47.36
CA GLY A 59 11.94 56.62 -47.61
C GLY A 59 12.18 55.16 -47.17
N PRO A 60 13.45 54.70 -47.19
CA PRO A 60 13.81 53.36 -46.78
C PRO A 60 13.78 53.22 -45.25
N CYS A 61 12.99 52.26 -44.73
CA CYS A 61 12.87 51.97 -43.31
C CYS A 61 12.90 50.46 -43.02
N VAL A 62 13.10 50.12 -41.75
CA VAL A 62 13.01 48.75 -41.25
C VAL A 62 11.95 48.72 -40.15
N ILE A 63 10.88 47.96 -40.36
CA ILE A 63 9.80 47.84 -39.37
C ILE A 63 9.74 46.42 -38.86
N MET A 64 9.65 46.31 -37.54
CA MET A 64 9.49 45.06 -36.85
C MET A 64 8.08 44.99 -36.25
N ALA A 65 7.20 44.19 -36.85
CA ALA A 65 5.78 44.18 -36.51
C ALA A 65 5.29 42.80 -36.07
N SER A 66 4.38 42.80 -35.09
CA SER A 66 3.65 41.61 -34.64
C SER A 66 2.25 41.55 -35.24
N PRO A 67 1.62 40.37 -35.34
CA PRO A 67 2.14 39.02 -35.07
C PRO A 67 3.00 38.45 -36.22
N GLY A 68 4.07 37.71 -35.91
CA GLY A 68 4.99 37.17 -36.95
C GLY A 68 4.43 36.11 -37.91
N MET A 69 3.19 35.67 -37.73
CA MET A 69 2.49 34.81 -38.70
C MET A 69 1.53 35.59 -39.62
N MET A 70 1.43 36.92 -39.45
CA MET A 70 0.72 37.86 -40.33
C MET A 70 -0.76 37.52 -40.53
N GLN A 71 -1.41 36.97 -39.49
CA GLN A 71 -2.83 36.64 -39.53
C GLN A 71 -3.73 37.87 -39.42
N SER A 72 -3.29 38.91 -38.72
CA SER A 72 -4.01 40.16 -38.48
C SER A 72 -3.07 41.24 -37.94
N GLY A 73 -3.59 42.44 -37.69
CA GLY A 73 -2.85 43.52 -37.02
C GLY A 73 -1.79 44.20 -37.89
N LEU A 74 -0.91 44.95 -37.24
CA LEU A 74 0.04 45.86 -37.89
C LEU A 74 0.94 45.16 -38.93
N SER A 75 1.44 43.96 -38.61
CA SER A 75 2.26 43.18 -39.56
C SER A 75 1.54 42.84 -40.86
N ARG A 76 0.23 42.64 -40.81
CA ARG A 76 -0.62 42.30 -41.97
C ARG A 76 -0.96 43.56 -42.77
N GLU A 77 -1.31 44.64 -42.09
CA GLU A 77 -1.65 45.92 -42.74
C GLU A 77 -0.45 46.54 -43.48
N LEU A 78 0.74 46.49 -42.86
CA LEU A 78 1.98 46.93 -43.51
C LEU A 78 2.32 46.05 -44.72
N PHE A 79 2.15 44.73 -44.59
CA PHE A 79 2.37 43.82 -45.70
C PHE A 79 1.44 44.10 -46.88
N GLU A 80 0.14 44.27 -46.65
CA GLU A 80 -0.82 44.57 -47.73
C GLU A 80 -0.51 45.91 -48.42
N SER A 81 0.01 46.88 -47.67
CA SER A 81 0.41 48.19 -48.21
C SER A 81 1.69 48.10 -49.05
N TRP A 82 2.62 47.22 -48.69
CA TRP A 82 3.95 47.13 -49.29
C TRP A 82 4.14 46.02 -50.32
N CYS A 83 3.25 45.03 -50.39
CA CYS A 83 3.42 43.82 -51.20
C CYS A 83 3.47 44.07 -52.71
N THR A 84 2.93 45.20 -53.17
CA THR A 84 2.81 45.53 -54.60
C THR A 84 4.06 46.19 -55.19
N ASP A 85 5.01 46.64 -54.37
CA ASP A 85 6.27 47.25 -54.81
C ASP A 85 7.43 46.25 -54.71
N ALA A 86 8.15 46.05 -55.81
CA ALA A 86 9.30 45.14 -55.89
C ALA A 86 10.54 45.63 -55.14
N LYS A 87 10.56 46.91 -54.71
CA LYS A 87 11.65 47.46 -53.89
C LYS A 87 11.56 47.08 -52.42
N ASN A 88 10.42 46.54 -51.99
CA ASN A 88 10.18 46.16 -50.62
C ASN A 88 10.55 44.68 -50.40
N GLY A 89 10.79 44.33 -49.14
CA GLY A 89 11.12 42.96 -48.76
C GLY A 89 10.57 42.58 -47.39
N VAL A 90 10.20 41.33 -47.23
CA VAL A 90 9.73 40.75 -45.97
C VAL A 90 10.62 39.60 -45.56
N ILE A 91 11.14 39.66 -44.33
CA ILE A 91 11.95 38.57 -43.75
C ILE A 91 11.15 37.86 -42.67
N ILE A 92 10.86 36.60 -42.93
CA ILE A 92 10.20 35.69 -42.00
C ILE A 92 11.26 35.07 -41.09
N ALA A 93 11.28 35.53 -39.84
CA ALA A 93 12.31 35.16 -38.87
C ALA A 93 12.01 33.90 -38.04
N GLY A 94 10.79 33.35 -38.11
CA GLY A 94 10.33 32.28 -37.23
C GLY A 94 9.50 31.22 -37.94
N TYR A 95 9.32 30.07 -37.29
CA TYR A 95 8.52 28.97 -37.83
C TYR A 95 7.07 29.41 -38.10
N CYS A 96 6.59 29.09 -39.30
CA CYS A 96 5.23 29.41 -39.74
C CYS A 96 4.39 28.14 -39.81
N VAL A 97 3.23 28.17 -39.14
CA VAL A 97 2.27 27.07 -39.14
C VAL A 97 1.50 27.04 -40.47
N GLU A 98 1.20 25.84 -40.95
CA GLU A 98 0.32 25.65 -42.11
C GLU A 98 -1.02 26.38 -41.97
N GLY A 99 -1.48 26.98 -43.06
CA GLY A 99 -2.70 27.80 -43.11
C GLY A 99 -2.54 29.26 -42.65
N THR A 100 -1.33 29.70 -42.27
CA THR A 100 -1.04 31.12 -42.00
C THR A 100 -0.60 31.84 -43.27
N LEU A 101 -0.83 33.17 -43.35
CA LEU A 101 -0.36 33.96 -44.49
C LEU A 101 1.16 33.86 -44.63
N ALA A 102 1.90 33.95 -43.52
CA ALA A 102 3.35 33.86 -43.53
C ALA A 102 3.84 32.54 -44.14
N LYS A 103 3.12 31.42 -43.95
CA LYS A 103 3.45 30.15 -44.62
C LYS A 103 3.11 30.17 -46.11
N THR A 104 1.98 30.77 -46.49
CA THR A 104 1.54 30.87 -47.89
C THR A 104 2.51 31.68 -48.74
N ILE A 105 3.00 32.82 -48.24
CA ILE A 105 3.88 33.72 -49.01
C ILE A 105 5.27 33.14 -49.26
N LEU A 106 5.71 32.19 -48.43
CA LEU A 106 6.96 31.44 -48.66
C LEU A 106 6.90 30.54 -49.90
N SER A 107 5.69 30.27 -50.41
CA SER A 107 5.51 29.56 -51.68
C SER A 107 5.48 30.51 -52.89
N GLU A 108 5.73 31.80 -52.67
CA GLU A 108 5.75 32.88 -53.68
C GLU A 108 4.52 32.86 -54.63
N PRO A 109 3.28 32.97 -54.09
CA PRO A 109 2.09 33.03 -54.93
C PRO A 109 2.07 34.33 -55.76
N GLU A 110 1.53 34.28 -56.98
CA GLU A 110 1.40 35.47 -57.84
C GLU A 110 0.50 36.56 -57.21
N GLU A 111 -0.53 36.14 -56.46
CA GLU A 111 -1.48 37.02 -55.80
C GLU A 111 -1.72 36.61 -54.33
N ILE A 112 -1.89 37.59 -53.46
CA ILE A 112 -2.30 37.42 -52.06
C ILE A 112 -3.68 38.00 -51.82
N THR A 113 -4.47 37.36 -50.97
CA THR A 113 -5.80 37.84 -50.57
C THR A 113 -5.68 38.75 -49.35
N THR A 114 -6.22 39.95 -49.42
CA THR A 114 -6.26 40.90 -48.29
C THR A 114 -7.30 40.50 -47.25
N MET A 115 -7.23 41.11 -46.07
CA MET A 115 -8.26 40.95 -45.02
C MET A 115 -9.66 41.35 -45.49
N VAL A 116 -9.75 42.27 -46.45
CA VAL A 116 -11.01 42.75 -47.05
C VAL A 116 -11.47 41.87 -48.22
N GLY A 117 -10.70 40.83 -48.57
CA GLY A 117 -11.02 39.87 -49.64
C GLY A 117 -10.60 40.32 -51.05
N GLN A 118 -9.87 41.42 -51.18
CA GLN A 118 -9.30 41.86 -52.45
C GLN A 118 -8.04 41.05 -52.77
N LYS A 119 -7.76 40.81 -54.05
CA LYS A 119 -6.48 40.21 -54.47
C LYS A 119 -5.47 41.29 -54.82
N LEU A 120 -4.26 41.17 -54.28
CA LEU A 120 -3.12 42.03 -54.57
C LEU A 120 -1.98 41.23 -55.18
N PRO A 121 -1.25 41.74 -56.19
CA PRO A 121 -0.09 41.07 -56.75
C PRO A 121 1.07 41.10 -55.75
N LEU A 122 1.74 39.97 -55.54
CA LEU A 122 2.94 39.86 -54.72
C LEU A 122 4.17 40.15 -55.58
N LYS A 123 4.77 41.34 -55.42
CA LYS A 123 6.00 41.74 -56.13
C LYS A 123 7.20 41.93 -55.22
N MET A 124 6.98 42.09 -53.92
CA MET A 124 8.05 42.25 -52.94
C MET A 124 8.85 40.96 -52.76
N SER A 125 10.11 41.09 -52.33
CA SER A 125 10.97 39.95 -51.98
C SER A 125 10.50 39.27 -50.68
N VAL A 126 10.56 37.94 -50.64
CA VAL A 126 10.18 37.14 -49.47
C VAL A 126 11.36 36.25 -49.08
N ASP A 127 11.98 36.53 -47.95
CA ASP A 127 13.11 35.76 -47.43
C ASP A 127 12.75 35.04 -46.12
N TYR A 128 13.29 33.83 -45.94
CA TYR A 128 13.13 33.06 -44.70
C TYR A 128 14.47 32.88 -44.01
N ILE A 129 14.61 33.43 -42.79
CA ILE A 129 15.79 33.27 -41.96
C ILE A 129 15.33 32.74 -40.61
N SER A 130 15.57 31.45 -40.34
CA SER A 130 15.16 30.85 -39.07
C SER A 130 16.03 31.35 -37.91
N PHE A 131 15.45 32.19 -37.05
CA PHE A 131 15.95 32.49 -35.70
C PHE A 131 15.21 31.67 -34.63
N SER A 132 14.62 30.56 -35.04
CA SER A 132 13.87 29.70 -34.14
C SER A 132 14.81 29.09 -33.10
N ALA A 133 14.54 29.32 -31.81
CA ALA A 133 15.28 28.70 -30.69
C ALA A 133 14.89 27.22 -30.50
N HIS A 134 14.84 26.46 -31.59
CA HIS A 134 14.58 25.02 -31.58
C HIS A 134 15.89 24.27 -31.72
N THR A 135 15.96 23.11 -31.09
CA THR A 135 17.10 22.21 -31.21
C THR A 135 17.11 21.58 -32.60
N ASP A 136 18.30 21.48 -33.18
CA ASP A 136 18.49 20.73 -34.42
C ASP A 136 18.52 19.21 -34.17
N TYR A 137 18.68 18.43 -35.24
CA TYR A 137 18.78 16.98 -35.16
C TYR A 137 19.98 16.53 -34.32
N GLN A 138 21.13 17.20 -34.44
CA GLN A 138 22.36 16.81 -33.75
C GLN A 138 22.22 16.98 -32.23
N GLN A 139 21.69 18.13 -31.80
CA GLN A 139 21.41 18.44 -30.40
C GLN A 139 20.36 17.49 -29.82
N THR A 140 19.30 17.17 -30.60
CA THR A 140 18.24 16.27 -30.16
C THR A 140 18.74 14.82 -30.03
N SER A 141 19.51 14.33 -31.01
CA SER A 141 20.13 13.00 -30.98
C SER A 141 21.12 12.89 -29.82
N GLU A 142 21.98 13.89 -29.61
CA GLU A 142 22.92 13.92 -28.50
C GLU A 142 22.21 13.90 -27.14
N PHE A 143 21.13 14.66 -26.99
CA PHE A 143 20.32 14.66 -25.76
C PHE A 143 19.74 13.26 -25.45
N ILE A 144 19.21 12.58 -26.46
CA ILE A 144 18.68 11.22 -26.33
C ILE A 144 19.82 10.23 -26.00
N ARG A 145 20.99 10.41 -26.61
CA ARG A 145 22.17 9.58 -26.39
C ARG A 145 22.72 9.66 -24.97
N ILE A 146 22.64 10.83 -24.34
CA ILE A 146 23.05 11.04 -22.94
C ILE A 146 22.08 10.36 -21.98
N LEU A 147 20.78 10.50 -22.20
CA LEU A 147 19.75 9.99 -21.29
C LEU A 147 19.47 8.49 -21.45
N LYS A 148 19.66 7.94 -22.65
CA LYS A 148 19.29 6.57 -23.04
C LYS A 148 17.93 6.10 -22.48
N PRO A 149 16.84 6.87 -22.70
CA PRO A 149 15.54 6.50 -22.17
C PRO A 149 14.98 5.23 -22.87
N PRO A 150 14.30 4.33 -22.14
CA PRO A 150 13.69 3.14 -22.75
C PRO A 150 12.49 3.47 -23.64
N HIS A 151 11.82 4.59 -23.40
CA HIS A 151 10.66 5.05 -24.18
C HIS A 151 10.81 6.53 -24.54
N VAL A 152 10.69 6.86 -25.83
CA VAL A 152 10.74 8.22 -26.37
C VAL A 152 9.44 8.53 -27.09
N VAL A 153 8.75 9.61 -26.72
CA VAL A 153 7.50 10.04 -27.35
C VAL A 153 7.73 11.38 -28.04
N LEU A 154 7.65 11.38 -29.37
CA LEU A 154 7.80 12.55 -30.23
C LEU A 154 6.46 13.30 -30.33
N VAL A 155 6.50 14.59 -30.03
CA VAL A 155 5.36 15.53 -30.08
C VAL A 155 5.84 16.90 -30.55
N HIS A 156 4.91 17.82 -30.82
CA HIS A 156 5.24 19.22 -31.19
C HIS A 156 6.16 19.33 -32.43
N GLY A 157 5.89 18.53 -33.45
CA GLY A 157 6.54 18.64 -34.75
C GLY A 157 5.53 18.44 -35.88
N GLU A 158 5.93 18.82 -37.09
CA GLU A 158 5.16 18.51 -38.30
C GLU A 158 5.20 17.00 -38.57
N GLN A 159 4.12 16.45 -39.14
CA GLN A 159 3.92 14.99 -39.20
C GLN A 159 5.02 14.27 -39.99
N ASN A 160 5.49 14.86 -41.09
CA ASN A 160 6.50 14.26 -41.95
C ASN A 160 7.88 14.37 -41.30
N GLU A 161 8.23 15.53 -40.77
CA GLU A 161 9.49 15.77 -40.07
C GLU A 161 9.61 14.93 -38.79
N MET A 162 8.52 14.75 -38.02
CA MET A 162 8.51 13.81 -36.89
C MET A 162 8.72 12.37 -37.34
N SER A 163 8.16 11.97 -38.50
CA SER A 163 8.34 10.62 -39.04
C SER A 163 9.78 10.40 -39.52
N ARG A 164 10.40 11.42 -40.11
CA ARG A 164 11.83 11.42 -40.48
C ARG A 164 12.73 11.33 -39.26
N LEU A 165 12.47 12.14 -38.24
CA LEU A 165 13.21 12.11 -36.97
C LEU A 165 13.12 10.73 -36.30
N LYS A 166 11.91 10.14 -36.26
CA LYS A 166 11.70 8.78 -35.74
C LYS A 166 12.54 7.75 -36.50
N ALA A 167 12.51 7.78 -37.84
CA ALA A 167 13.26 6.84 -38.67
C ALA A 167 14.77 7.00 -38.50
N ALA A 168 15.26 8.24 -38.40
CA ALA A 168 16.67 8.54 -38.16
C ALA A 168 17.13 8.02 -36.80
N LEU A 169 16.36 8.27 -35.73
CA LEU A 169 16.65 7.74 -34.40
C LEU A 169 16.54 6.21 -34.37
N GLN A 170 15.57 5.61 -35.03
CA GLN A 170 15.45 4.14 -35.04
C GLN A 170 16.67 3.49 -35.70
N ARG A 171 17.17 4.07 -36.79
CA ARG A 171 18.37 3.59 -37.49
C ARG A 171 19.65 3.77 -36.65
N GLU A 172 19.75 4.86 -35.90
CA GLU A 172 20.92 5.14 -35.06
C GLU A 172 21.08 4.11 -33.91
N TYR A 173 19.97 3.60 -33.37
CA TYR A 173 19.97 2.67 -32.24
C TYR A 173 19.69 1.21 -32.64
N GLU A 174 19.54 0.91 -33.94
CA GLU A 174 19.34 -0.47 -34.43
C GLU A 174 20.60 -1.34 -34.23
N ASP A 175 21.78 -0.72 -34.28
CA ASP A 175 23.08 -1.38 -34.17
C ASP A 175 23.56 -1.57 -32.72
N ASP A 176 22.90 -0.99 -31.70
CA ASP A 176 23.30 -1.13 -30.29
C ASP A 176 22.52 -2.27 -29.61
N PRO A 177 23.13 -3.46 -29.41
CA PRO A 177 22.45 -4.60 -28.78
C PRO A 177 22.16 -4.38 -27.29
N ASN A 178 22.77 -3.37 -26.65
CA ASN A 178 22.65 -3.13 -25.22
C ASN A 178 21.62 -2.05 -24.87
N THR A 179 21.07 -1.35 -25.86
CA THR A 179 20.12 -0.25 -25.66
C THR A 179 18.82 -0.50 -26.42
N THR A 180 17.82 -1.09 -25.77
CA THR A 180 16.45 -1.17 -26.33
C THR A 180 15.68 0.13 -26.07
N MET A 181 15.48 0.93 -27.13
CA MET A 181 14.69 2.16 -27.10
C MET A 181 13.43 2.03 -27.96
N HIS A 182 12.27 2.31 -27.38
CA HIS A 182 10.98 2.33 -28.09
C HIS A 182 10.57 3.76 -28.45
N LEU A 183 10.44 4.04 -29.75
CA LEU A 183 10.07 5.34 -30.30
C LEU A 183 8.58 5.41 -30.67
N TYR A 184 7.87 6.40 -30.14
CA TYR A 184 6.46 6.65 -30.40
C TYR A 184 6.26 8.04 -31.03
N ASN A 185 5.34 8.15 -31.99
CA ASN A 185 4.92 9.41 -32.60
C ASN A 185 3.37 9.44 -32.68
N PRO A 186 2.67 9.52 -31.52
CA PRO A 186 1.22 9.44 -31.48
C PRO A 186 0.57 10.65 -32.18
N ARG A 187 -0.52 10.40 -32.90
CA ARG A 187 -1.40 11.47 -33.37
C ARG A 187 -2.23 12.02 -32.21
N ASN A 188 -2.83 13.20 -32.40
CA ASN A 188 -3.84 13.70 -31.47
C ASN A 188 -4.91 12.61 -31.25
N THR A 189 -5.36 12.46 -30.00
CA THR A 189 -6.26 11.41 -29.50
C THR A 189 -5.73 9.97 -29.48
N HIS A 190 -4.50 9.71 -29.92
CA HIS A 190 -3.87 8.40 -29.79
C HIS A 190 -3.16 8.25 -28.43
N ALA A 191 -3.57 7.28 -27.63
CA ALA A 191 -2.94 6.98 -26.35
C ALA A 191 -1.67 6.12 -26.53
N VAL A 192 -0.64 6.39 -25.71
CA VAL A 192 0.56 5.55 -25.62
C VAL A 192 0.51 4.81 -24.29
N GLU A 193 0.36 3.49 -24.34
CA GLU A 193 0.32 2.63 -23.16
C GLU A 193 1.74 2.11 -22.84
N LEU A 194 2.18 2.32 -21.60
CA LEU A 194 3.47 1.87 -21.10
C LEU A 194 3.28 1.02 -19.85
N TYR A 195 3.82 -0.20 -19.87
CA TYR A 195 3.71 -1.15 -18.77
C TYR A 195 4.98 -1.13 -17.91
N PHE A 196 4.86 -0.61 -16.69
CA PHE A 196 5.96 -0.61 -15.72
C PHE A 196 5.73 -1.70 -14.67
N ARG A 197 6.61 -2.70 -14.65
CA ARG A 197 6.66 -3.67 -13.55
C ARG A 197 7.35 -3.02 -12.36
N GLY A 198 6.56 -2.49 -11.43
CA GLY A 198 7.07 -2.00 -10.15
C GLY A 198 7.20 -3.15 -9.16
N GLU A 199 8.43 -3.46 -8.75
CA GLU A 199 8.65 -4.29 -7.56
C GLU A 199 8.12 -3.52 -6.34
N LYS A 200 7.16 -4.12 -5.63
CA LYS A 200 6.61 -3.50 -4.42
C LYS A 200 7.54 -3.81 -3.26
N THR A 201 8.36 -2.82 -2.89
CA THR A 201 9.20 -2.91 -1.69
C THR A 201 8.40 -2.46 -0.47
N ALA A 202 8.31 -3.32 0.55
CA ALA A 202 7.76 -2.95 1.85
C ALA A 202 8.89 -2.79 2.87
N LYS A 203 8.84 -1.70 3.64
CA LYS A 203 9.83 -1.41 4.69
C LYS A 203 9.30 -1.88 6.03
N VAL A 204 10.02 -2.79 6.68
CA VAL A 204 9.74 -3.18 8.06
C VAL A 204 10.20 -2.08 9.00
N MET A 205 9.36 -1.71 9.96
CA MET A 205 9.62 -0.62 10.91
C MET A 205 9.25 -1.04 12.35
N GLY A 206 9.83 -0.36 13.32
CA GLY A 206 9.56 -0.59 14.75
C GLY A 206 10.27 -1.83 15.31
N SER A 207 9.62 -2.52 16.24
CA SER A 207 10.12 -3.71 16.92
C SER A 207 10.45 -4.87 15.97
N LEU A 208 9.73 -5.01 14.85
CA LEU A 208 10.00 -6.03 13.84
C LEU A 208 11.33 -5.80 13.08
N ALA A 209 11.91 -4.59 13.17
CA ALA A 209 13.15 -4.23 12.50
C ALA A 209 14.39 -4.35 13.41
N VAL A 210 14.23 -4.81 14.66
CA VAL A 210 15.33 -4.95 15.64
C VAL A 210 16.31 -6.04 15.20
N ASP A 211 15.80 -7.18 14.75
CA ASP A 211 16.61 -8.28 14.25
C ASP A 211 16.72 -8.24 12.73
N ARG A 212 17.94 -8.47 12.22
CA ARG A 212 18.15 -8.57 10.77
C ARG A 212 17.45 -9.82 10.24
N PRO A 213 16.55 -9.69 9.25
CA PRO A 213 15.83 -10.84 8.72
C PRO A 213 16.79 -11.81 8.03
N LYS A 214 16.70 -13.09 8.39
CA LYS A 214 17.39 -14.20 7.70
C LYS A 214 16.45 -14.81 6.66
N PRO A 215 16.98 -15.37 5.54
CA PRO A 215 16.16 -16.08 4.56
C PRO A 215 15.35 -17.20 5.23
N GLY A 216 14.04 -17.23 4.98
CA GLY A 216 13.11 -18.21 5.58
C GLY A 216 12.44 -17.77 6.89
N ASN A 217 12.79 -16.60 7.43
CA ASN A 217 12.08 -16.06 8.59
C ASN A 217 10.70 -15.52 8.18
N THR A 218 9.65 -15.94 8.87
CA THR A 218 8.29 -15.45 8.64
C THR A 218 8.11 -14.12 9.36
N ILE A 219 7.69 -13.09 8.62
CA ILE A 219 7.39 -11.76 9.18
C ILE A 219 5.87 -11.64 9.27
N SER A 220 5.33 -11.67 10.48
CA SER A 220 3.92 -11.42 10.75
C SER A 220 3.73 -10.01 11.30
N GLY A 221 2.93 -9.19 10.63
CA GLY A 221 2.66 -7.82 11.05
C GLY A 221 1.54 -7.19 10.24
N ILE A 222 1.22 -5.95 10.58
CA ILE A 222 0.24 -5.13 9.89
C ILE A 222 0.94 -4.41 8.73
N LEU A 223 0.41 -4.58 7.52
CA LEU A 223 0.87 -3.85 6.34
C LEU A 223 0.09 -2.55 6.17
N VAL A 224 0.76 -1.42 6.30
CA VAL A 224 0.20 -0.08 6.09
C VAL A 224 0.66 0.44 4.73
N LYS A 225 -0.30 0.72 3.85
CA LYS A 225 -0.03 1.37 2.55
C LYS A 225 -0.31 2.87 2.65
N ARG A 226 0.72 3.69 2.48
CA ARG A 226 0.62 5.15 2.34
C ARG A 226 1.05 5.53 0.94
N ASN A 227 0.10 5.83 0.06
CA ASN A 227 0.32 6.10 -1.36
C ASN A 227 1.03 4.92 -2.07
N PHE A 228 2.29 5.12 -2.47
CA PHE A 228 3.14 4.11 -3.10
C PHE A 228 4.11 3.42 -2.13
N ASN A 229 4.18 3.88 -0.88
CA ASN A 229 5.05 3.31 0.14
C ASN A 229 4.30 2.27 0.97
N TYR A 230 4.96 1.13 1.13
CA TYR A 230 4.47 0.03 1.94
C TYR A 230 5.31 -0.07 3.21
N HIS A 231 4.65 -0.12 4.36
CA HIS A 231 5.27 -0.25 5.67
C HIS A 231 4.71 -1.46 6.39
N VAL A 232 5.58 -2.31 6.94
CA VAL A 232 5.18 -3.45 7.79
C VAL A 232 5.52 -3.11 9.23
N LEU A 233 4.53 -3.19 10.11
CA LEU A 233 4.62 -2.79 11.51
C LEU A 233 4.08 -3.88 12.44
N ALA A 234 4.55 -3.90 13.69
CA ALA A 234 3.87 -4.62 14.76
C ALA A 234 2.55 -3.92 15.12
N ALA A 235 1.56 -4.67 15.62
CA ALA A 235 0.33 -4.09 16.15
C ALA A 235 0.59 -3.04 17.26
N ASN A 236 1.61 -3.25 18.08
CA ASN A 236 1.98 -2.36 19.19
C ASN A 236 2.64 -1.05 18.74
N ASP A 237 3.26 -1.05 17.56
CA ASP A 237 3.96 0.13 17.02
C ASP A 237 3.07 0.96 16.09
N LEU A 238 1.83 0.52 15.85
CA LEU A 238 0.90 1.19 14.95
C LEU A 238 0.63 2.64 15.39
N SER A 239 0.42 2.88 16.68
CA SER A 239 0.14 4.21 17.23
C SER A 239 1.33 5.17 17.21
N LYS A 240 2.56 4.65 17.05
CA LYS A 240 3.78 5.48 16.99
C LYS A 240 4.08 5.96 15.58
N TYR A 241 3.77 5.14 14.57
CA TYR A 241 4.12 5.39 13.17
C TYR A 241 2.92 5.76 12.29
N THR A 242 1.70 5.58 12.80
CA THR A 242 0.47 5.97 12.12
C THR A 242 -0.42 6.78 13.05
N ASP A 243 -1.28 7.60 12.45
CA ASP A 243 -2.28 8.41 13.15
C ASP A 243 -3.46 7.55 13.67
N MET A 244 -3.35 6.22 13.56
CA MET A 244 -4.35 5.29 14.04
C MET A 244 -4.10 4.99 15.51
N SER A 245 -5.07 5.32 16.35
CA SER A 245 -5.12 4.86 17.73
C SER A 245 -5.67 3.44 17.80
N MET A 246 -5.06 2.62 18.65
CA MET A 246 -5.61 1.30 18.99
C MET A 246 -6.78 1.51 19.96
N THR A 247 -7.97 1.09 19.56
CA THR A 247 -9.16 1.10 20.43
C THR A 247 -9.50 -0.35 20.79
N GLN A 248 -9.63 -0.63 22.08
CA GLN A 248 -10.15 -1.89 22.58
C GLN A 248 -11.56 -1.67 23.12
N VAL A 249 -12.47 -2.59 22.82
CA VAL A 249 -13.85 -2.55 23.33
C VAL A 249 -13.91 -3.45 24.56
N MET A 250 -14.25 -2.86 25.71
CA MET A 250 -14.51 -3.61 26.94
C MET A 250 -16.02 -3.84 27.03
N GLN A 251 -16.42 -5.07 27.30
CA GLN A 251 -17.80 -5.42 27.61
C GLN A 251 -17.93 -5.72 29.10
N ARG A 252 -19.05 -5.27 29.67
CA ARG A 252 -19.42 -5.53 31.05
C ARG A 252 -20.86 -5.99 31.10
N GLN A 253 -21.09 -7.13 31.74
CA GLN A 253 -22.43 -7.67 31.95
C GLN A 253 -22.67 -7.91 33.43
N SER A 254 -23.82 -7.48 33.92
CA SER A 254 -24.20 -7.65 35.32
C SER A 254 -25.45 -8.53 35.42
N ILE A 255 -25.37 -9.58 36.22
CA ILE A 255 -26.43 -10.57 36.41
C ILE A 255 -26.74 -10.68 37.89
N HIS A 256 -28.01 -10.73 38.24
CA HIS A 256 -28.43 -11.00 39.62
C HIS A 256 -28.18 -12.47 39.96
N TYR A 257 -27.65 -12.73 41.15
CA TYR A 257 -27.43 -14.09 41.64
C TYR A 257 -27.80 -14.20 43.12
N GLY A 258 -28.83 -15.00 43.40
CA GLY A 258 -29.39 -15.16 44.74
C GLY A 258 -28.73 -16.26 45.58
N GLY A 259 -28.04 -17.19 44.93
CA GLY A 259 -27.55 -18.44 45.51
C GLY A 259 -26.19 -18.36 46.23
N SER A 260 -25.69 -19.54 46.64
CA SER A 260 -24.42 -19.64 47.38
C SER A 260 -23.18 -19.54 46.49
N LEU A 261 -22.18 -18.75 46.93
CA LEU A 261 -20.93 -18.55 46.18
C LEU A 261 -20.13 -19.83 45.95
N SER A 262 -20.28 -20.83 46.83
CA SER A 262 -19.62 -22.12 46.70
C SER A 262 -20.13 -22.93 45.50
N VAL A 263 -21.45 -22.89 45.24
CA VAL A 263 -22.08 -23.57 44.10
C VAL A 263 -21.69 -22.87 42.80
N LEU A 264 -21.73 -21.54 42.80
CA LEU A 264 -21.27 -20.72 41.68
C LEU A 264 -19.81 -21.04 41.32
N ARG A 265 -18.91 -21.03 42.32
CA ARG A 265 -17.49 -21.33 42.12
C ARG A 265 -17.30 -22.73 41.57
N HIS A 266 -18.06 -23.72 42.06
CA HIS A 266 -17.98 -25.09 41.56
C HIS A 266 -18.38 -25.20 40.09
N LEU A 267 -19.50 -24.58 39.69
CA LEU A 267 -19.98 -24.62 38.31
C LEU A 267 -19.07 -23.85 37.36
N ILE A 268 -18.55 -22.69 37.77
CA ILE A 268 -17.55 -21.96 36.97
C ILE A 268 -16.25 -22.79 36.87
N THR A 269 -15.86 -23.53 37.90
CA THR A 269 -14.66 -24.40 37.86
C THR A 269 -14.88 -25.57 36.90
N GLN A 270 -16.09 -26.12 36.82
CA GLN A 270 -16.42 -27.15 35.83
C GLN A 270 -16.35 -26.64 34.39
N VAL A 271 -16.72 -25.39 34.15
CA VAL A 271 -16.73 -24.79 32.81
C VAL A 271 -15.36 -24.21 32.41
N ALA A 272 -14.69 -23.51 33.32
CA ALA A 272 -13.44 -22.79 33.06
C ALA A 272 -12.16 -23.57 33.46
N GLY A 273 -12.31 -24.68 34.19
CA GLY A 273 -11.18 -25.41 34.76
C GLY A 273 -10.55 -24.64 35.91
N ILE A 274 -9.45 -23.93 35.63
CA ILE A 274 -8.66 -23.22 36.64
C ILE A 274 -9.20 -21.79 36.82
N ILE A 275 -9.59 -21.44 38.04
CA ILE A 275 -10.02 -20.08 38.41
C ILE A 275 -8.94 -19.42 39.27
N GLU A 276 -8.44 -18.27 38.82
CA GLU A 276 -7.50 -17.46 39.60
C GLU A 276 -8.29 -16.54 40.54
N THR A 277 -7.98 -16.57 41.84
CA THR A 277 -8.64 -15.69 42.82
C THR A 277 -7.79 -14.43 43.00
N ILE A 278 -8.28 -13.28 42.51
CA ILE A 278 -7.51 -12.03 42.49
C ILE A 278 -7.66 -11.26 43.81
N GLU A 279 -8.86 -11.25 44.40
CA GLU A 279 -9.15 -10.43 45.59
C GLU A 279 -10.17 -11.14 46.50
N GLY A 280 -9.68 -12.08 47.32
CA GLY A 280 -10.50 -12.89 48.22
C GLY A 280 -11.68 -13.59 47.51
N ASP A 281 -12.75 -13.90 48.23
CA ASP A 281 -13.94 -14.57 47.67
C ASP A 281 -14.81 -13.67 46.75
N LYS A 282 -14.39 -12.42 46.49
CA LYS A 282 -15.20 -11.42 45.78
C LYS A 282 -14.77 -11.16 44.33
N LYS A 283 -13.50 -11.41 43.97
CA LYS A 283 -13.01 -11.26 42.59
C LYS A 283 -12.25 -12.49 42.12
N MET A 284 -12.69 -13.03 41.00
CA MET A 284 -12.17 -14.23 40.38
C MET A 284 -11.93 -13.98 38.90
N ARG A 285 -10.93 -14.64 38.32
CA ARG A 285 -10.65 -14.62 36.88
C ARG A 285 -10.82 -16.01 36.29
N ALA A 286 -11.64 -16.10 35.26
CA ALA A 286 -11.91 -17.33 34.51
C ALA A 286 -11.33 -17.22 33.09
N PHE A 287 -10.87 -18.35 32.54
CA PHE A 287 -10.25 -18.45 31.21
C PHE A 287 -9.05 -17.50 30.98
N ASN A 288 -8.43 -16.98 32.06
CA ASN A 288 -7.38 -15.97 32.02
C ASN A 288 -7.73 -14.70 31.21
N ALA A 289 -9.02 -14.44 30.99
CA ALA A 289 -9.50 -13.38 30.10
C ALA A 289 -10.73 -12.64 30.61
N ILE A 290 -11.49 -13.24 31.54
CA ILE A 290 -12.74 -12.69 32.06
C ILE A 290 -12.61 -12.47 33.56
N ASP A 291 -12.85 -11.22 33.97
CA ASP A 291 -12.90 -10.83 35.36
C ASP A 291 -14.32 -10.91 35.89
N ILE A 292 -14.50 -11.65 36.97
CA ILE A 292 -15.77 -11.89 37.66
C ILE A 292 -15.69 -11.20 39.01
N SER A 293 -16.54 -10.21 39.24
CA SER A 293 -16.68 -9.54 40.54
C SER A 293 -18.07 -9.77 41.12
N VAL A 294 -18.14 -10.14 42.40
CA VAL A 294 -19.39 -10.40 43.11
C VAL A 294 -19.62 -9.33 44.17
N GLU A 295 -20.66 -8.53 44.00
CA GLU A 295 -21.06 -7.48 44.96
C GLU A 295 -22.58 -7.49 45.16
N ASN A 296 -23.06 -7.50 46.41
CA ASN A 296 -24.48 -7.32 46.74
C ASN A 296 -25.46 -8.20 45.93
N LYS A 297 -25.16 -9.50 45.77
CA LYS A 297 -25.95 -10.45 44.95
C LYS A 297 -26.02 -10.10 43.46
N ILE A 298 -25.06 -9.33 42.97
CA ILE A 298 -24.85 -9.04 41.56
C ILE A 298 -23.47 -9.54 41.19
N ILE A 299 -23.41 -10.33 40.13
CA ILE A 299 -22.18 -10.79 39.50
C ILE A 299 -21.94 -9.91 38.29
N SER A 300 -20.83 -9.19 38.29
CA SER A 300 -20.37 -8.41 37.13
C SER A 300 -19.21 -9.13 36.46
N LEU A 301 -19.39 -9.39 35.18
CA LEU A 301 -18.41 -9.97 34.26
C LEU A 301 -17.82 -8.84 33.43
N GLU A 302 -16.50 -8.75 33.35
CA GLU A 302 -15.79 -7.75 32.56
C GLU A 302 -14.72 -8.42 31.70
N TRP A 303 -14.74 -8.16 30.39
CA TRP A 303 -13.80 -8.76 29.44
C TRP A 303 -13.55 -7.86 28.23
N VAL A 304 -12.44 -8.12 27.53
CA VAL A 304 -12.15 -7.52 26.22
C VAL A 304 -13.00 -8.23 25.17
N ALA A 305 -13.86 -7.48 24.46
CA ALA A 305 -14.77 -8.01 23.46
C ALA A 305 -14.00 -8.62 22.29
N ASN A 306 -14.13 -9.93 22.11
CA ASN A 306 -13.64 -10.65 20.95
C ASN A 306 -14.41 -11.98 20.82
N PRO A 307 -14.50 -12.59 19.62
CA PRO A 307 -15.37 -13.77 19.43
C PRO A 307 -15.09 -14.95 20.37
N VAL A 308 -13.86 -15.08 20.86
CA VAL A 308 -13.45 -16.17 21.76
C VAL A 308 -13.82 -15.86 23.21
N ASN A 309 -13.53 -14.64 23.66
CA ASN A 309 -13.85 -14.15 25.00
C ASN A 309 -15.36 -13.96 25.18
N ASP A 310 -16.08 -13.55 24.14
CA ASP A 310 -17.54 -13.42 24.15
C ASP A 310 -18.17 -14.81 24.36
N MET A 311 -17.66 -15.84 23.66
CA MET A 311 -18.08 -17.22 23.88
C MET A 311 -17.77 -17.72 25.30
N TYR A 312 -16.60 -17.37 25.84
CA TYR A 312 -16.25 -17.70 27.23
C TYR A 312 -17.16 -16.96 28.23
N ALA A 313 -17.52 -15.70 27.96
CA ALA A 313 -18.41 -14.92 28.79
C ALA A 313 -19.81 -15.53 28.78
N ASP A 314 -20.35 -15.88 27.61
CA ASP A 314 -21.64 -16.56 27.45
C ASP A 314 -21.67 -17.89 28.21
N ALA A 315 -20.57 -18.66 28.19
CA ALA A 315 -20.47 -19.90 28.94
C ALA A 315 -20.53 -19.68 30.46
N ILE A 316 -19.87 -18.64 30.98
CA ILE A 316 -19.92 -18.27 32.40
C ILE A 316 -21.32 -17.75 32.76
N VAL A 317 -21.93 -16.93 31.91
CA VAL A 317 -23.30 -16.45 32.09
C VAL A 317 -24.28 -17.61 32.19
N ALA A 318 -24.16 -18.60 31.30
CA ALA A 318 -24.99 -19.80 31.34
C ALA A 318 -24.79 -20.59 32.65
N ALA A 319 -23.54 -20.72 33.12
CA ALA A 319 -23.23 -21.36 34.40
C ALA A 319 -23.82 -20.60 35.60
N VAL A 320 -23.79 -19.26 35.58
CA VAL A 320 -24.40 -18.40 36.60
C VAL A 320 -25.92 -18.60 36.63
N LEU A 321 -26.57 -18.59 35.48
CA LEU A 321 -28.01 -18.81 35.38
C LEU A 321 -28.40 -20.22 35.83
N GLN A 322 -27.60 -21.23 35.48
CA GLN A 322 -27.79 -22.60 35.97
C GLN A 322 -27.63 -22.68 37.50
N ALA A 323 -26.65 -21.97 38.06
CA ALA A 323 -26.43 -21.91 39.50
C ALA A 323 -27.63 -21.29 40.24
N ASP A 324 -28.27 -20.27 39.65
CA ASP A 324 -29.45 -19.61 40.22
C ASP A 324 -30.69 -20.51 40.16
N LEU A 325 -30.82 -21.34 39.12
CA LEU A 325 -31.88 -22.35 39.02
C LEU A 325 -31.71 -23.52 40.01
N LEU A 326 -30.47 -23.82 40.40
CA LEU A 326 -30.13 -24.92 41.31
C LEU A 326 -30.34 -24.58 42.79
N ASP A 327 -30.94 -23.44 43.12
CA ASP A 327 -31.18 -22.94 44.48
C ASP A 327 -32.29 -23.72 45.22
N THR A 328 -32.13 -25.05 45.30
CA THR A 328 -32.62 -25.86 46.41
C THR A 328 -31.48 -25.97 47.41
N PRO A 329 -31.68 -25.73 48.71
CA PRO A 329 -30.59 -25.71 49.69
C PRO A 329 -30.00 -27.11 49.83
N ILE A 330 -28.95 -27.40 49.07
CA ILE A 330 -28.08 -28.53 49.35
C ILE A 330 -27.39 -28.17 50.66
N LYS A 331 -27.90 -28.74 51.76
CA LYS A 331 -27.24 -28.74 53.05
C LYS A 331 -25.76 -29.04 52.80
N SER A 332 -24.92 -28.11 53.21
CA SER A 332 -23.47 -28.21 53.22
C SER A 332 -23.03 -29.60 53.65
N SER A 333 -22.78 -30.46 52.66
CA SER A 333 -22.09 -31.71 52.87
C SER A 333 -20.66 -31.39 52.50
N THR A 334 -19.88 -30.97 53.48
CA THR A 334 -18.42 -31.09 53.45
C THR A 334 -18.08 -32.54 53.14
N ILE A 335 -17.95 -32.90 51.87
CA ILE A 335 -17.33 -34.16 51.46
C ILE A 335 -15.82 -33.90 51.43
N ASN A 336 -15.25 -33.74 52.62
CA ASN A 336 -13.87 -34.13 52.86
C ASN A 336 -13.89 -35.58 53.35
N ALA A 337 -14.45 -36.49 52.54
CA ALA A 337 -14.31 -37.91 52.78
C ALA A 337 -12.92 -38.30 52.29
N LYS A 338 -11.94 -38.39 53.21
CA LYS A 338 -10.74 -39.20 52.95
C LYS A 338 -11.24 -40.58 52.55
N ILE A 339 -10.83 -41.07 51.38
CA ILE A 339 -11.16 -42.41 50.90
C ILE A 339 -10.84 -43.40 52.02
N ASP A 340 -11.86 -44.13 52.47
CA ASP A 340 -11.67 -45.14 53.50
C ASP A 340 -10.85 -46.27 52.87
N ARG A 341 -9.57 -46.37 53.26
CA ARG A 341 -8.61 -47.31 52.63
C ARG A 341 -9.06 -48.76 52.77
N MET A 342 -9.94 -49.07 53.72
CA MET A 342 -10.59 -50.39 53.84
C MET A 342 -11.62 -50.61 52.73
N HIS A 343 -12.49 -49.63 52.48
CA HIS A 343 -13.53 -49.74 51.44
C HIS A 343 -12.94 -49.88 50.03
N PHE A 344 -11.86 -49.13 49.74
CA PHE A 344 -11.13 -49.27 48.48
C PHE A 344 -10.53 -50.68 48.31
N LYS A 345 -9.99 -51.26 49.38
CA LYS A 345 -9.41 -52.62 49.35
C LYS A 345 -10.49 -53.69 49.12
N GLU A 346 -11.64 -53.56 49.77
CA GLU A 346 -12.77 -54.48 49.60
C GLU A 346 -13.31 -54.45 48.16
N CYS A 347 -13.62 -53.25 47.63
CA CYS A 347 -14.11 -53.12 46.25
C CYS A 347 -13.08 -53.57 45.21
N LEU A 348 -11.79 -53.34 45.46
CA LEU A 348 -10.73 -53.81 44.57
C LEU A 348 -10.65 -55.34 44.54
N ILE A 349 -10.80 -56.01 45.68
CA ILE A 349 -10.81 -57.47 45.77
C ILE A 349 -12.04 -58.04 45.06
N GLU A 350 -13.23 -57.49 45.29
CA GLU A 350 -14.47 -57.93 44.63
C GLU A 350 -14.37 -57.77 43.10
N MET A 351 -13.88 -56.63 42.62
CA MET A 351 -13.71 -56.39 41.18
C MET A 351 -12.69 -57.35 40.56
N LEU A 352 -11.56 -57.59 41.22
CA LEU A 352 -10.54 -58.51 40.70
C LEU A 352 -11.01 -59.97 40.75
N GLN A 353 -11.83 -60.36 41.74
CA GLN A 353 -12.47 -61.67 41.80
C GLN A 353 -13.51 -61.85 40.68
N ASP A 354 -14.30 -60.82 40.38
CA ASP A 354 -15.27 -60.87 39.27
C ASP A 354 -14.57 -60.93 37.91
N MET A 355 -13.46 -60.20 37.74
CA MET A 355 -12.70 -60.17 36.48
C MET A 355 -11.87 -61.44 36.23
N PHE A 356 -11.27 -62.05 37.25
CA PHE A 356 -10.28 -63.13 37.08
C PHE A 356 -10.63 -64.45 37.80
N GLY A 357 -11.75 -64.50 38.52
CA GLY A 357 -12.24 -65.68 39.26
C GLY A 357 -11.77 -65.72 40.72
N GLU A 358 -12.57 -66.38 41.58
CA GLU A 358 -12.35 -66.41 43.05
C GLU A 358 -11.02 -67.05 43.48
N ASP A 359 -10.48 -67.99 42.69
CA ASP A 359 -9.23 -68.70 43.01
C ASP A 359 -7.97 -67.89 42.66
N SER A 360 -8.12 -66.77 41.93
CA SER A 360 -7.02 -65.97 41.38
C SER A 360 -6.54 -64.86 42.32
N VAL A 361 -7.29 -64.55 43.38
CA VAL A 361 -7.01 -63.45 44.34
C VAL A 361 -7.05 -63.97 45.79
N PRO A 362 -6.01 -63.72 46.62
CA PRO A 362 -6.02 -64.14 48.02
C PRO A 362 -7.13 -63.45 48.83
N LYS A 363 -7.99 -64.23 49.51
CA LYS A 363 -9.12 -63.71 50.32
C LYS A 363 -8.70 -62.93 51.59
N ILE A 364 -7.43 -62.99 52.02
CA ILE A 364 -6.94 -62.29 53.23
C ILE A 364 -5.49 -61.82 53.01
N PHE A 365 -5.24 -60.51 53.13
CA PHE A 365 -3.89 -59.95 53.16
C PHE A 365 -3.72 -58.89 54.26
N LYS A 366 -2.63 -58.98 55.03
CA LYS A 366 -2.18 -57.94 55.96
C LYS A 366 -0.99 -57.21 55.35
N GLY A 367 -1.25 -56.17 54.55
CA GLY A 367 -0.21 -55.36 53.92
C GLY A 367 -0.74 -54.33 52.91
N GLU A 368 0.19 -53.61 52.27
CA GLU A 368 -0.07 -52.61 51.21
C GLU A 368 0.23 -53.14 49.79
N LYS A 369 0.54 -54.45 49.67
CA LYS A 369 0.80 -55.13 48.40
C LYS A 369 -0.22 -56.25 48.20
N LEU A 370 -0.88 -56.25 47.05
CA LEU A 370 -1.83 -57.28 46.62
C LEU A 370 -1.22 -58.00 45.42
N TYR A 371 -1.46 -59.31 45.24
CA TYR A 371 -1.06 -60.00 44.01
C TYR A 371 -2.26 -60.73 43.41
N VAL A 372 -2.29 -60.78 42.08
CA VAL A 372 -3.26 -61.53 41.28
C VAL A 372 -2.49 -62.58 40.50
N ALA A 373 -2.86 -63.85 40.68
CA ALA A 373 -2.22 -64.97 40.00
C ALA A 373 -3.25 -65.69 39.12
N VAL A 374 -3.04 -65.66 37.80
CA VAL A 374 -3.88 -66.38 36.83
C VAL A 374 -2.99 -67.37 36.10
N LYS A 375 -3.20 -68.67 36.39
CA LYS A 375 -2.42 -69.80 35.83
C LYS A 375 -0.90 -69.67 36.09
N GLU A 376 -0.13 -69.23 35.10
CA GLU A 376 1.34 -69.08 35.14
C GLU A 376 1.80 -67.61 35.30
N ASN A 377 0.87 -66.65 35.25
CA ASN A 377 1.18 -65.22 35.30
C ASN A 377 0.81 -64.62 36.66
N ARG A 378 1.76 -63.91 37.27
CA ARG A 378 1.59 -63.23 38.56
C ARG A 378 1.84 -61.73 38.39
N ALA A 379 0.83 -60.93 38.73
CA ALA A 379 0.93 -59.48 38.81
C ALA A 379 0.89 -59.03 40.27
N ASP A 380 1.93 -58.31 40.71
CA ASP A 380 2.00 -57.69 42.03
C ASP A 380 1.58 -56.21 41.92
N ILE A 381 0.57 -55.81 42.70
CA ILE A 381 -0.05 -54.48 42.75
C ILE A 381 0.41 -53.78 44.03
N ASP A 382 1.04 -52.63 43.90
CA ASP A 382 1.37 -51.75 45.02
C ASP A 382 0.27 -50.69 45.21
N LEU A 383 -0.41 -50.72 46.36
CA LEU A 383 -1.54 -49.84 46.66
C LEU A 383 -1.11 -48.42 47.06
N VAL A 384 0.18 -48.18 47.29
CA VAL A 384 0.71 -46.85 47.64
C VAL A 384 1.00 -46.03 46.38
N ASN A 385 1.62 -46.66 45.37
CA ASN A 385 1.99 -46.01 44.12
C ASN A 385 0.98 -46.27 42.99
N LEU A 386 -0.02 -47.13 43.22
CA LEU A 386 -0.99 -47.62 42.23
C LEU A 386 -0.32 -48.29 41.02
N GLU A 387 0.88 -48.84 41.19
CA GLU A 387 1.65 -49.49 40.12
C GLU A 387 1.50 -51.01 40.18
N VAL A 388 1.28 -51.61 39.01
CA VAL A 388 1.21 -53.06 38.82
C VAL A 388 2.48 -53.52 38.10
N SER A 389 3.15 -54.52 38.66
CA SER A 389 4.33 -55.16 38.07
C SER A 389 4.04 -56.62 37.73
N CYS A 390 4.27 -57.01 36.48
CA CYS A 390 4.15 -58.39 36.01
C CYS A 390 5.35 -58.70 35.08
N PRO A 391 6.27 -59.61 35.44
CA PRO A 391 7.44 -59.92 34.61
C PRO A 391 7.13 -60.78 33.38
N THR A 392 5.98 -61.46 33.38
CA THR A 392 5.66 -62.55 32.44
C THR A 392 4.77 -62.13 31.26
N ASP A 393 3.95 -61.09 31.42
CA ASP A 393 2.99 -60.67 30.38
C ASP A 393 2.62 -59.18 30.53
N GLU A 394 3.01 -58.39 29.52
CA GLU A 394 2.81 -56.93 29.46
C GLU A 394 1.34 -56.56 29.20
N THR A 395 0.58 -57.41 28.50
CA THR A 395 -0.85 -57.17 28.22
C THR A 395 -1.68 -57.33 29.49
N PHE A 396 -1.36 -58.36 30.29
CA PHE A 396 -1.99 -58.60 31.57
C PHE A 396 -1.70 -57.46 32.56
N GLN A 397 -0.46 -56.95 32.58
CA GLN A 397 -0.08 -55.80 33.40
C GLN A 397 -0.93 -54.56 33.08
N GLN A 398 -1.10 -54.23 31.80
CA GLN A 398 -1.88 -53.05 31.37
C GLN A 398 -3.37 -53.16 31.72
N ILE A 399 -3.96 -54.35 31.62
CA ILE A 399 -5.37 -54.57 31.98
C ILE A 399 -5.58 -54.33 33.47
N VAL A 400 -4.73 -54.92 34.32
CA VAL A 400 -4.84 -54.77 35.78
C VAL A 400 -4.53 -53.32 36.20
N GLN A 401 -3.51 -52.68 35.61
CA GLN A 401 -3.19 -51.28 35.85
C GLN A 401 -4.38 -50.36 35.51
N THR A 402 -5.03 -50.59 34.36
CA THR A 402 -6.18 -49.80 33.91
C THR A 402 -7.38 -49.97 34.83
N ALA A 403 -7.64 -51.20 35.29
CA ALA A 403 -8.73 -51.49 36.20
C ALA A 403 -8.53 -50.82 37.57
N VAL A 404 -7.32 -50.92 38.15
CA VAL A 404 -6.94 -50.28 39.41
C VAL A 404 -7.06 -48.75 39.30
N THR A 405 -6.57 -48.16 38.22
CA THR A 405 -6.61 -46.70 37.99
C THR A 405 -8.05 -46.20 37.85
N LYS A 406 -8.90 -46.91 37.10
CA LYS A 406 -10.32 -46.55 36.93
C LYS A 406 -11.11 -46.68 38.23
N LEU A 407 -10.85 -47.73 39.01
CA LEU A 407 -11.49 -47.89 40.32
C LEU A 407 -11.10 -46.76 41.27
N TYR A 408 -9.81 -46.40 41.31
CA TYR A 408 -9.33 -45.28 42.13
C TYR A 408 -9.95 -43.94 41.70
N GLN A 409 -9.98 -43.64 40.40
CA GLN A 409 -10.63 -42.43 39.87
C GLN A 409 -12.14 -42.37 40.15
N SER A 410 -12.81 -43.52 40.25
CA SER A 410 -14.25 -43.57 40.53
C SER A 410 -14.59 -43.41 42.02
N LEU A 411 -13.68 -43.81 42.92
CA LEU A 411 -13.86 -43.77 44.37
C LEU A 411 -13.20 -42.55 45.03
N ALA A 412 -12.22 -41.93 44.38
CA ALA A 412 -11.55 -40.73 44.88
C ALA A 412 -12.36 -39.47 44.55
N PRO A 413 -12.74 -38.63 45.54
CA PRO A 413 -13.09 -37.25 45.24
C PRO A 413 -11.85 -36.53 44.69
N PRO A 414 -11.99 -35.63 43.69
CA PRO A 414 -10.85 -34.97 43.07
C PRO A 414 -10.07 -34.19 44.13
N GLN A 415 -8.81 -34.59 44.35
CA GLN A 415 -7.91 -33.92 45.27
C GLN A 415 -7.49 -32.58 44.66
N ILE A 416 -7.83 -31.51 45.36
CA ILE A 416 -7.33 -30.16 45.11
C ILE A 416 -5.87 -30.15 45.56
N GLU A 417 -4.92 -30.18 44.63
CA GLU A 417 -3.54 -29.84 44.96
C GLU A 417 -3.44 -28.31 45.11
N LEU A 418 -3.42 -27.87 46.37
CA LEU A 418 -2.96 -26.54 46.74
C LEU A 418 -1.43 -26.51 46.56
N ASN A 419 -0.96 -25.93 45.46
CA ASN A 419 0.41 -25.45 45.32
C ASN A 419 0.40 -23.94 45.08
#